data_AF-A0A3C0XFT7-F1
#
_entry.id   AF-A0A3C0XFT7-F1
#
_cell.length_a   1.000
_cell.length_b   1.000
_cell.length_c   1.000
_cell.angle_alpha   90.00
_cell.angle_beta   90.00
_cell.angle_gamma   90.00
#
_symmetry.space_group_name_H-M   'P 1'
#
loop_
_entity.id
_entity.type
_entity.pdbx_description
1 polymer ?
#
loop_
_entity_poly.entity_id
_entity_poly.type
_entity_poly.pdbx_seq_one_letter_code
_entity_poly.pdbx_strand_id
1 'polypeptide(L)'
;QTYASTVQLSGVERVRHELIFDLYRPVGTPRLRLLAAGRFADRWLAPQGAITVWTKTGGTLELVLALPAHTQVTPIVLTGKGIKRTIRVHPGQSIPLSFRVPAGGAWSLRFNSARPGYLGERAVSVLAERLRFR
;
A
#
# COMPACT_ATOMS: atom_id res chain seq x y z
N GLN A 1 -6.41 8.59 12.44
CA GLN A 1 -4.95 8.77 12.37
C GLN A 1 -4.44 8.08 11.11
N THR A 2 -3.92 8.82 10.12
CA THR A 2 -3.48 8.33 8.79
C THR A 2 -1.97 8.43 8.57
N TYR A 3 -1.18 8.73 9.60
CA TYR A 3 0.27 8.96 9.48
C TYR A 3 1.03 7.85 8.70
N ALA A 4 0.62 6.60 8.89
CA ALA A 4 1.18 5.43 8.19
C ALA A 4 0.12 4.68 7.36
N SER A 5 -0.86 5.39 6.78
CA SER A 5 -1.84 4.74 5.91
C SER A 5 -2.24 5.56 4.69
N THR A 6 -2.38 4.87 3.57
CA THR A 6 -3.05 5.40 2.38
C THR A 6 -4.47 4.86 2.32
N VAL A 7 -5.46 5.74 2.13
CA VAL A 7 -6.88 5.37 2.06
C VAL A 7 -7.44 5.78 0.71
N GLN A 8 -8.23 4.91 0.07
CA GLN A 8 -9.07 5.28 -1.07
C GLN A 8 -10.53 5.07 -0.67
N LEU A 9 -11.30 6.15 -0.75
CA LEU A 9 -12.73 6.19 -0.45
C LEU A 9 -13.52 6.49 -1.73
N SER A 10 -14.80 6.10 -1.74
CA SER A 10 -15.79 6.57 -2.72
C SER A 10 -17.01 7.13 -2.00
N GLY A 11 -17.79 7.99 -2.66
CA GLY A 11 -18.96 8.65 -2.04
C GLY A 11 -18.58 9.76 -1.06
N VAL A 12 -17.34 10.23 -1.11
CA VAL A 12 -16.81 11.33 -0.30
C VAL A 12 -16.00 12.27 -1.16
N GLU A 13 -15.92 13.52 -0.72
CA GLU A 13 -15.00 14.54 -1.22
C GLU A 13 -14.01 14.88 -0.11
N ARG A 14 -12.71 14.98 -0.43
CA ARG A 14 -11.70 15.39 0.55
C ARG A 14 -11.71 16.90 0.70
N VAL A 15 -12.05 17.38 1.90
CA VAL A 15 -12.17 18.81 2.21
C VAL A 15 -10.88 19.38 2.76
N ARG A 16 -10.09 18.57 3.45
CA ARG A 16 -8.80 18.98 4.03
C ARG A 16 -7.84 17.81 4.08
N HIS A 17 -6.57 18.11 3.88
CA HIS A 17 -5.45 17.17 4.08
C HIS A 17 -4.49 17.77 5.11
N GLU A 18 -4.20 17.04 6.16
CA GLU A 18 -3.20 17.35 7.17
C GLU A 18 -2.24 16.17 7.33
N LEU A 19 -1.08 16.37 7.95
CA LEU A 19 -0.01 15.37 8.06
C LEU A 19 -0.48 14.01 8.61
N ILE A 20 -1.43 14.02 9.55
CA ILE A 20 -1.87 12.83 10.29
C ILE A 20 -3.36 12.51 10.14
N PHE A 21 -4.11 13.31 9.37
CA PHE A 21 -5.52 13.05 9.07
C PHE A 21 -5.96 13.71 7.77
N ASP A 22 -6.95 13.11 7.13
CA ASP A 22 -7.75 13.73 6.08
C ASP A 22 -9.15 13.98 6.61
N LEU A 23 -9.75 15.12 6.24
CA LEU A 23 -11.16 15.40 6.49
C LEU A 23 -11.96 15.19 5.21
N TYR A 24 -13.01 14.39 5.30
CA TYR A 24 -13.89 14.05 4.19
C TYR A 24 -15.31 14.55 4.44
N ARG A 25 -15.93 15.13 3.41
CA ARG A 25 -17.37 15.43 3.37
C ARG A 25 -18.08 14.31 2.59
N PRO A 26 -19.11 13.67 3.14
CA PRO A 26 -19.94 12.76 2.38
C PRO A 26 -20.67 13.47 1.24
N VAL A 27 -20.58 12.93 0.03
CA VAL A 27 -21.34 13.37 -1.16
C VAL A 27 -22.22 12.25 -1.73
N GLY A 28 -22.22 11.11 -1.04
CA GLY A 28 -23.01 9.91 -1.30
C GLY A 28 -22.79 8.96 -0.12
N THR A 29 -23.02 7.65 -0.30
CA THR A 29 -22.69 6.66 0.74
C THR A 29 -21.18 6.44 0.79
N PRO A 30 -20.47 6.81 1.88
CA PRO A 30 -19.04 6.57 1.99
C PRO A 30 -18.74 5.06 1.94
N ARG A 31 -17.79 4.67 1.11
CA ARG A 31 -17.28 3.29 1.07
C ARG A 31 -15.77 3.31 1.08
N LEU A 32 -15.18 2.52 1.98
CA LEU A 32 -13.77 2.23 1.98
C LEU A 32 -13.46 1.27 0.83
N ARG A 33 -12.63 1.68 -0.13
CA ARG A 33 -12.24 0.84 -1.29
C ARG A 33 -10.88 0.21 -1.09
N LEU A 34 -9.93 0.96 -0.53
CA LEU A 34 -8.58 0.49 -0.26
C LEU A 34 -8.03 1.13 1.02
N LEU A 35 -7.31 0.34 1.80
CA LEU A 35 -6.51 0.77 2.93
C LEU A 35 -5.14 0.12 2.83
N ALA A 36 -4.08 0.91 2.72
CA ALA A 36 -2.71 0.43 2.85
C ALA A 36 -2.15 0.84 4.20
N ALA A 37 -2.32 -0.02 5.19
CA ALA A 37 -1.69 0.12 6.49
C ALA A 37 -0.19 -0.17 6.38
N GLY A 38 0.63 0.74 6.90
CA GLY A 38 2.08 0.71 6.76
C GLY A 38 2.59 1.36 5.47
N ARG A 39 1.78 2.13 4.73
CA ARG A 39 2.26 2.99 3.64
C ARG A 39 2.22 4.44 4.09
N PHE A 40 3.39 5.01 4.34
CA PHE A 40 3.55 6.40 4.75
C PHE A 40 3.21 7.39 3.63
N ALA A 41 3.02 8.66 3.98
CA ALA A 41 2.64 9.72 3.04
C ALA A 41 3.67 9.92 1.90
N ASP A 42 4.95 9.72 2.21
CA ASP A 42 6.06 9.76 1.25
C ASP A 42 6.24 8.46 0.44
N ARG A 43 5.25 7.57 0.52
CA ARG A 43 5.12 6.32 -0.23
C ARG A 43 6.05 5.19 0.21
N TRP A 44 6.89 5.40 1.21
CA TRP A 44 7.62 4.30 1.83
C TRP A 44 6.66 3.33 2.50
N LEU A 45 6.95 2.04 2.34
CA LEU A 45 6.36 1.00 3.16
C LEU A 45 7.14 0.88 4.47
N ALA A 46 6.43 0.66 5.57
CA ALA A 46 7.00 0.19 6.82
C ALA A 46 7.60 -1.22 6.62
N PRO A 47 8.33 -1.78 7.61
CA PRO A 47 8.87 -3.14 7.51
C PRO A 47 7.77 -4.18 7.32
N GLN A 48 6.58 -3.92 7.89
CA GLN A 48 5.41 -4.80 7.78
C GLN A 48 4.12 -3.99 7.65
N GLY A 49 3.12 -4.58 7.01
CA GLY A 49 1.81 -3.96 6.88
C GLY A 49 0.88 -4.77 5.99
N ALA A 50 -0.23 -4.15 5.60
CA ALA A 50 -1.26 -4.79 4.79
C ALA A 50 -1.95 -3.79 3.86
N ILE A 51 -2.21 -4.24 2.64
CA ILE A 51 -3.09 -3.58 1.68
C ILE A 51 -4.39 -4.36 1.66
N THR A 52 -5.46 -3.77 2.16
CA THR A 52 -6.79 -4.34 2.15
C THR A 52 -7.65 -3.60 1.13
N VAL A 53 -8.37 -4.37 0.32
CA VAL A 53 -9.32 -3.89 -0.69
C VAL A 53 -10.69 -4.43 -0.36
N TRP A 54 -11.72 -3.60 -0.47
CA TRP A 54 -13.11 -4.01 -0.32
C TRP A 54 -13.82 -3.82 -1.66
N THR A 55 -14.33 -4.92 -2.22
CA THR A 55 -15.04 -4.90 -3.49
C THR A 55 -16.14 -5.94 -3.54
N LYS A 56 -17.27 -5.59 -4.16
CA LYS A 56 -18.35 -6.54 -4.47
C LYS A 56 -18.10 -7.24 -5.80
N THR A 57 -17.48 -6.56 -6.76
CA THR A 57 -17.33 -7.02 -8.16
C THR A 57 -15.98 -7.68 -8.44
N GLY A 58 -15.05 -7.63 -7.49
CA GLY A 58 -13.65 -7.99 -7.76
C GLY A 58 -12.91 -6.85 -8.47
N GLY A 59 -11.71 -7.14 -8.97
CA GLY A 59 -10.90 -6.19 -9.73
C GLY A 59 -9.42 -6.55 -9.71
N THR A 60 -8.57 -5.55 -9.95
CA THR A 60 -7.12 -5.69 -9.98
C THR A 60 -6.44 -4.68 -9.07
N LEU A 61 -5.57 -5.17 -8.19
CA LEU A 61 -4.65 -4.33 -7.43
C LEU A 61 -3.32 -4.20 -8.18
N GLU A 62 -3.03 -2.98 -8.62
CA GLU A 62 -1.74 -2.58 -9.20
C GLU A 62 -0.84 -2.02 -8.10
N LEU A 63 0.37 -2.56 -7.98
CA LEU A 63 1.39 -2.15 -7.02
C LEU A 63 2.75 -2.04 -7.73
N VAL A 64 3.39 -0.88 -7.66
CA VAL A 64 4.78 -0.71 -8.14
C VAL A 64 5.69 -0.60 -6.93
N LEU A 65 6.58 -1.58 -6.76
CA LEU A 65 7.61 -1.55 -5.74
C LEU A 65 8.89 -0.94 -6.29
N ALA A 66 9.54 -0.04 -5.55
CA ALA A 66 10.76 0.60 -6.02
C ALA A 66 11.78 0.85 -4.90
N LEU A 67 13.03 1.06 -5.29
CA LEU A 67 14.10 1.54 -4.43
C LEU A 67 14.90 2.66 -5.11
N PRO A 68 15.29 3.73 -4.39
CA PRO A 68 16.26 4.69 -4.89
C PRO A 68 17.62 4.06 -5.23
N ALA A 69 18.42 4.71 -6.09
CA ALA A 69 19.69 4.16 -6.58
C ALA A 69 20.76 3.94 -5.50
N HIS A 70 20.73 4.73 -4.42
CA HIS A 70 21.73 4.69 -3.35
C HIS A 70 21.21 3.97 -2.08
N THR A 71 20.54 2.84 -2.26
CA THR A 71 20.07 1.98 -1.16
C THR A 71 20.69 0.59 -1.22
N GLN A 72 20.29 -0.30 -0.31
CA GLN A 72 20.64 -1.72 -0.36
C GLN A 72 19.50 -2.53 -0.98
N VAL A 73 19.80 -3.73 -1.48
CA VAL A 73 18.78 -4.67 -1.97
C VAL A 73 17.87 -5.07 -0.81
N THR A 74 16.57 -4.85 -0.96
CA THR A 74 15.58 -5.12 0.09
C THR A 74 14.65 -6.26 -0.33
N PRO A 75 14.61 -7.38 0.41
CA PRO A 75 13.63 -8.43 0.19
C PRO A 75 12.28 -8.02 0.77
N ILE A 76 11.21 -8.22 0.00
CA ILE A 76 9.82 -8.08 0.41
C ILE A 76 9.09 -9.40 0.19
N VAL A 77 8.39 -9.86 1.21
CA VAL A 77 7.51 -11.03 1.16
C VAL A 77 6.07 -10.54 1.11
N LEU A 78 5.35 -10.92 0.06
CA LEU A 78 3.94 -10.62 -0.13
C LEU A 78 3.12 -11.89 0.12
N THR A 79 2.16 -11.82 1.04
CA THR A 79 1.28 -12.94 1.39
C THR A 79 -0.19 -12.55 1.35
N GLY A 80 -1.02 -13.45 0.85
CA GLY A 80 -2.47 -13.26 0.75
C GLY A 80 -3.15 -14.57 0.41
N LYS A 81 -4.48 -14.56 0.23
CA LYS A 81 -5.22 -15.75 -0.15
C LYS A 81 -4.70 -16.29 -1.50
N GLY A 82 -4.05 -17.45 -1.49
CA GLY A 82 -3.42 -18.07 -2.67
C GLY A 82 -2.15 -17.37 -3.15
N ILE A 83 -1.55 -16.46 -2.37
CA ILE A 83 -0.37 -15.69 -2.75
C ILE A 83 0.71 -15.86 -1.69
N LYS A 84 1.90 -16.28 -2.13
CA LYS A 84 3.15 -16.19 -1.39
C LYS A 84 4.26 -15.88 -2.38
N ARG A 85 4.76 -14.65 -2.37
CA ARG A 85 5.82 -14.21 -3.28
C ARG A 85 6.93 -13.51 -2.50
N THR A 86 8.17 -13.86 -2.80
CA THR A 86 9.35 -13.15 -2.30
C THR A 86 9.97 -12.38 -3.45
N ILE A 87 10.14 -11.08 -3.28
CA ILE A 87 10.66 -10.16 -4.28
C ILE A 87 11.90 -9.50 -3.71
N ARG A 88 13.01 -9.53 -4.44
CA ARG A 88 14.19 -8.73 -4.12
C ARG A 88 14.14 -7.49 -4.98
N VAL A 89 13.95 -6.33 -4.36
CA VAL A 89 13.98 -5.04 -5.06
C VAL A 89 15.43 -4.57 -5.04
N HIS A 90 16.00 -4.30 -6.20
CA HIS A 90 17.35 -3.76 -6.32
C HIS A 90 17.34 -2.23 -6.33
N PRO A 91 18.43 -1.56 -5.90
CA PRO A 91 18.55 -0.11 -5.98
C PRO A 91 18.35 0.40 -7.42
N GLY A 92 17.56 1.46 -7.57
CA GLY A 92 17.19 2.05 -8.87
C GLY A 92 16.14 1.26 -9.66
N GLN A 93 15.66 0.12 -9.13
CA GLN A 93 14.68 -0.72 -9.81
C GLN A 93 13.25 -0.33 -9.44
N SER A 94 12.34 -0.40 -10.42
CA SER A 94 10.88 -0.40 -10.22
C SER A 94 10.29 -1.70 -10.74
N ILE A 95 9.51 -2.39 -9.90
CA ILE A 95 8.90 -3.69 -10.17
C ILE A 95 7.37 -3.53 -10.17
N PRO A 96 6.72 -3.54 -11.34
CA PRO A 96 5.26 -3.55 -11.41
C PRO A 96 4.70 -4.93 -11.04
N LEU A 97 3.68 -4.94 -10.20
CA LEU A 97 2.96 -6.12 -9.73
C LEU A 97 1.46 -5.93 -9.94
N SER A 98 0.79 -7.02 -10.28
CA SER A 98 -0.65 -7.08 -10.46
C SER A 98 -1.21 -8.28 -9.70
N PHE A 99 -2.25 -8.04 -8.90
CA PHE A 99 -2.94 -9.07 -8.14
C PHE A 99 -4.42 -9.06 -8.49
N ARG A 100 -4.96 -10.23 -8.84
CA ARG A 100 -6.40 -10.41 -9.01
C ARG A 100 -7.07 -10.37 -7.63
N VAL A 101 -8.01 -9.46 -7.47
CA VAL A 101 -8.84 -9.34 -6.27
C VAL A 101 -10.18 -10.01 -6.55
N PRO A 102 -10.55 -11.07 -5.81
CA PRO A 102 -11.82 -11.74 -6.00
C PRO A 102 -12.99 -10.83 -5.59
N ALA A 103 -14.16 -11.09 -6.18
CA ALA A 103 -15.42 -10.53 -5.72
C ALA A 103 -15.78 -11.06 -4.31
N GLY A 104 -16.70 -10.37 -3.64
CA GLY A 104 -17.34 -10.90 -2.42
C GLY A 104 -16.87 -10.32 -1.09
N GLY A 105 -16.11 -9.23 -1.06
CA GLY A 105 -15.83 -8.49 0.18
C GLY A 105 -14.39 -8.04 0.34
N ALA A 106 -13.87 -8.17 1.57
CA ALA A 106 -12.53 -7.74 1.93
C ALA A 106 -11.49 -8.76 1.46
N TRP A 107 -10.44 -8.28 0.79
CA TRP A 107 -9.28 -9.05 0.39
C TRP A 107 -8.02 -8.33 0.84
N SER A 108 -7.05 -9.06 1.39
CA SER A 108 -5.83 -8.46 1.95
C SER A 108 -4.55 -9.08 1.37
N LEU A 109 -3.60 -8.21 1.06
CA LEU A 109 -2.22 -8.53 0.72
C LEU A 109 -1.32 -7.97 1.83
N ARG A 110 -0.73 -8.86 2.63
CA ARG A 110 0.26 -8.51 3.64
C ARG A 110 1.63 -8.40 3.00
N PHE A 111 2.44 -7.51 3.54
CA PHE A 111 3.84 -7.38 3.16
C PHE A 111 4.73 -7.40 4.41
N ASN A 112 5.92 -7.97 4.26
CA ASN A 112 6.93 -8.02 5.31
C ASN A 112 8.34 -7.99 4.68
N SER A 113 9.24 -7.20 5.25
CA SER A 113 10.66 -7.21 4.94
C SER A 113 11.48 -7.59 6.16
N ALA A 114 12.26 -8.66 6.03
CA ALA A 114 13.18 -9.11 7.08
C ALA A 114 14.45 -8.24 7.19
N ARG A 115 14.67 -7.30 6.27
CA ARG A 115 15.83 -6.40 6.25
C ARG A 115 15.35 -4.95 6.02
N PRO A 116 14.75 -4.31 7.03
CA PRO A 116 14.34 -2.92 6.91
C PRO A 116 15.56 -1.99 6.82
N GLY A 117 15.38 -0.88 6.11
CA GLY A 117 16.24 0.31 6.21
C GLY A 117 15.63 1.36 7.13
N TYR A 118 16.28 2.51 7.24
CA TYR A 118 15.81 3.63 8.06
C TYR A 118 15.86 4.93 7.26
N LEU A 119 14.83 5.77 7.41
CA LEU A 119 14.81 7.16 6.95
C LEU A 119 14.63 8.06 8.18
N GLY A 120 15.72 8.65 8.66
CA GLY A 120 15.79 9.19 10.03
C GLY A 120 15.53 8.08 11.05
N GLU A 121 14.66 8.32 12.02
CA GLU A 121 14.27 7.33 13.05
C GLU A 121 13.21 6.31 12.58
N ARG A 122 12.70 6.45 11.35
CA ARG A 122 11.59 5.63 10.86
C ARG A 122 12.11 4.43 10.08
N ALA A 123 11.79 3.23 10.57
CA ALA A 123 12.01 1.99 9.83
C ALA A 123 11.14 1.96 8.56
N VAL A 124 11.77 1.64 7.43
CA VAL A 124 11.15 1.54 6.10
C VAL A 124 11.67 0.30 5.37
N SER A 125 10.95 -0.16 4.35
CA SER A 125 11.39 -1.26 3.49
C SER A 125 11.66 -0.80 2.07
N VAL A 126 10.62 -0.70 1.25
CA VAL A 126 10.68 -0.26 -0.16
C VAL A 126 9.62 0.81 -0.41
N LEU A 127 9.72 1.52 -1.52
CA LEU A 127 8.66 2.41 -1.97
C LEU A 127 7.51 1.60 -2.57
N ALA A 128 6.27 1.97 -2.23
CA ALA A 128 5.09 1.63 -3.01
C ALA A 128 4.75 2.84 -3.89
N GLU A 129 5.53 3.03 -4.95
CA GLU A 129 5.53 4.23 -5.79
C GLU A 129 4.15 4.52 -6.39
N ARG A 130 3.46 3.44 -6.82
CA ARG A 130 2.08 3.44 -7.28
C ARG A 130 1.30 2.34 -6.56
N LEU A 131 0.11 2.70 -6.09
CA LEU A 131 -0.84 1.77 -5.48
C LEU A 131 -2.25 2.13 -5.93
N ARG A 132 -2.89 1.26 -6.71
CA ARG A 132 -4.21 1.52 -7.27
C ARG A 132 -5.04 0.24 -7.35
N PHE A 133 -6.30 0.35 -6.95
CA PHE A 133 -7.30 -0.68 -7.22
C PHE A 133 -8.20 -0.24 -8.39
N ARG A 134 -8.43 -1.15 -9.34
CA ARG A 134 -9.33 -0.97 -10.49
C ARG A 134 -10.43 -2.02 -10.45
#